data_AF-A0A3M2CVL1-F1
#
_entry.id   AF-A0A3M2CVL1-F1
#
_cell.length_a   1.000
_cell.length_b   1.000
_cell.length_c   1.000
_cell.angle_alpha   90.00
_cell.angle_beta   90.00
_cell.angle_gamma   90.00
#
_symmetry.space_group_name_H-M   'P 1'
#
loop_
_entity.id
_entity.type
_entity.pdbx_description
1 polymer ?
#
loop_
_entity_poly.entity_id
_entity_poly.type
_entity_poly.pdbx_seq_one_letter_code
_entity_poly.pdbx_strand_id
1 'polypeptide(L)' 'MTNDQLRQALSELNTERDATFVFADATECTVTNAMLIPDEPDHLVKVSDGKHVYIIDAERVAWIRIG' A
#
# COMPACT_ATOMS: atom_id res chain seq x y z
N MET A 1 -3.58 1.04 -11.35
CA MET A 1 -3.63 2.48 -10.93
C MET A 1 -2.21 3.04 -11.01
N THR A 2 -1.99 4.37 -11.03
CA THR A 2 -0.60 4.91 -11.01
C THR A 2 -0.03 4.94 -9.59
N ASN A 3 1.31 5.02 -9.44
CA ASN A 3 1.96 5.15 -8.13
C ASN A 3 1.44 6.38 -7.37
N ASP A 4 1.28 7.52 -8.03
CA ASP A 4 0.79 8.75 -7.40
C ASP A 4 -0.65 8.62 -6.89
N GLN A 5 -1.54 8.04 -7.70
CA GLN A 5 -2.93 7.77 -7.30
C GLN A 5 -2.99 6.83 -6.10
N LEU A 6 -2.15 5.80 -6.10
CA LEU A 6 -2.05 4.85 -5.01
C LEU A 6 -1.53 5.52 -3.74
N ARG A 7 -0.43 6.30 -3.82
CA ARG A 7 0.10 7.06 -2.67
C ARG A 7 -0.95 8.01 -2.09
N GLN A 8 -1.70 8.69 -2.95
CA GLN A 8 -2.77 9.58 -2.51
C GLN A 8 -3.83 8.83 -1.70
N ALA A 9 -4.28 7.66 -2.17
CA ALA A 9 -5.24 6.84 -1.43
C ALA A 9 -4.67 6.33 -0.10
N LEU A 10 -3.39 5.95 -0.07
CA LEU A 10 -2.72 5.44 1.13
C LEU A 10 -2.34 6.55 2.14
N SER A 11 -2.50 7.82 1.80
CA SER A 11 -2.22 8.93 2.72
C SER A 11 -3.13 8.96 3.95
N GLU A 12 -4.26 8.24 3.90
CA GLU A 12 -5.18 8.05 5.02
C GLU A 12 -4.66 7.03 6.06
N LEU A 13 -3.58 6.30 5.77
CA LEU A 13 -3.00 5.33 6.67
C LEU A 13 -2.23 6.02 7.81
N ASN A 14 -2.68 5.78 9.03
CA ASN A 14 -2.19 6.47 10.23
C ASN A 14 -1.69 5.49 11.31
N THR A 15 -1.21 4.30 10.94
CA THR A 15 -0.77 3.22 11.86
C THR A 15 -1.85 2.56 12.71
N GLU A 16 -3.11 3.01 12.64
CA GLU A 16 -4.25 2.40 13.34
C GLU A 16 -5.16 1.59 12.39
N ARG A 17 -4.90 1.73 11.09
CA ARG A 17 -5.72 1.19 10.01
C ARG A 17 -4.99 0.08 9.28
N ASP A 18 -5.71 -0.98 8.94
CA ASP A 18 -5.19 -2.04 8.09
C ASP A 18 -5.38 -1.67 6.62
N ALA A 19 -4.43 -2.10 5.77
CA ALA A 19 -4.54 -1.99 4.33
C ALA A 19 -4.61 -3.39 3.72
N THR A 20 -5.71 -3.72 3.05
CA THR A 20 -5.82 -4.96 2.27
C THR A 20 -5.74 -4.63 0.78
N PHE A 21 -4.68 -5.09 0.13
CA PHE A 21 -4.44 -4.96 -1.29
C PHE A 21 -4.96 -6.20 -2.02
N VAL A 22 -5.76 -6.01 -3.06
CA VAL A 22 -6.18 -7.09 -3.94
C VAL A 22 -5.60 -6.84 -5.32
N PHE A 23 -4.89 -7.84 -5.84
CA PHE A 23 -4.20 -7.78 -7.11
C PHE A 23 -5.01 -8.48 -8.21
N ALA A 24 -4.85 -8.04 -9.46
CA ALA A 24 -5.61 -8.58 -10.59
C ALA A 24 -5.40 -10.09 -10.80
N ASP A 25 -4.16 -10.57 -10.60
CA ASP A 25 -3.79 -11.98 -10.83
C ASP A 25 -3.16 -12.66 -9.61
N ALA A 26 -3.31 -12.08 -8.41
CA ALA A 26 -2.68 -12.63 -7.20
C ALA A 26 -3.59 -12.54 -5.97
N THR A 27 -3.24 -13.32 -4.95
CA THR A 27 -3.94 -13.35 -3.66
C THR A 27 -3.87 -11.99 -2.97
N GLU A 28 -4.87 -11.72 -2.12
CA GLU A 28 -4.87 -10.54 -1.27
C GLU A 28 -3.65 -10.47 -0.35
N CYS A 29 -3.18 -9.25 -0.09
CA CYS A 29 -2.13 -8.96 0.87
C CYS A 29 -2.66 -7.96 1.90
N THR A 30 -2.69 -8.38 3.17
CA THR A 30 -3.06 -7.49 4.27
C THR A 30 -1.82 -7.02 5.01
N VAL A 31 -1.69 -5.70 5.13
CA VAL A 31 -0.70 -5.02 5.96
C VAL A 31 -1.44 -4.48 7.18
N THR A 32 -1.14 -5.02 8.35
CA THR A 32 -1.78 -4.59 9.60
C THR A 32 -1.14 -3.32 10.14
N ASN A 33 -1.92 -2.41 10.75
CA ASN A 33 -1.41 -1.14 11.28
C ASN A 33 -0.56 -0.39 10.23
N ALA A 34 -1.08 -0.33 9.01
CA ALA A 34 -0.34 0.08 7.85
C ALA A 34 0.07 1.55 7.93
N MET A 35 1.27 1.82 7.43
CA MET A 35 1.85 3.16 7.31
C MET A 35 2.41 3.34 5.91
N LEU A 36 2.03 4.43 5.24
CA LEU A 36 2.66 4.81 3.98
C LEU A 36 4.08 5.34 4.26
N ILE A 37 5.08 4.73 3.61
CA ILE A 37 6.44 5.28 3.59
C ILE A 37 6.48 6.41 2.55
N PRO A 38 7.08 7.57 2.87
CA PRO A 38 7.24 8.69 1.93
C PRO A 38 7.89 8.26 0.60
N ASP A 39 7.70 9.07 -0.44
CA ASP A 39 8.37 8.84 -1.72
C ASP A 39 9.89 8.90 -1.54
N GLU A 40 10.57 7.87 -2.06
CA GLU A 40 12.01 7.71 -2.04
C GLU A 40 12.54 7.77 -3.48
N PRO A 41 13.86 7.89 -3.72
CA PRO A 41 14.40 8.06 -5.07
C PRO A 41 14.10 6.93 -6.07
N ASP A 42 13.64 5.76 -5.61
CA ASP A 42 13.20 4.67 -6.47
C ASP A 42 11.74 4.79 -6.94
N HIS A 43 11.00 5.77 -6.42
CA HIS A 43 9.59 6.04 -6.69
C HIS A 43 8.65 4.84 -6.48
N LEU A 44 9.07 3.83 -5.70
CA LEU A 44 8.27 2.64 -5.40
C LEU A 44 7.28 2.92 -4.27
N VAL A 45 6.05 2.43 -4.42
CA VAL A 45 5.05 2.52 -3.34
C VAL A 45 5.41 1.51 -2.25
N LYS A 46 5.70 2.03 -1.06
CA LYS A 46 6.12 1.23 0.10
C LYS A 46 5.18 1.46 1.26
N VAL A 47 4.77 0.37 1.90
CA VAL A 47 3.91 0.37 3.08
C VAL A 47 4.60 -0.44 4.17
N SER A 48 4.46 -0.06 5.43
CA SER A 48 5.02 -0.79 6.56
C SER A 48 3.96 -1.12 7.60
N ASP A 49 4.13 -2.26 8.27
CA ASP A 49 3.40 -2.68 9.49
C ASP A 49 4.23 -2.39 10.77
N GLY A 50 5.33 -1.65 10.65
CA GLY A 50 6.31 -1.40 11.73
C GLY A 50 7.37 -2.49 11.92
N LYS A 51 7.27 -3.63 11.22
CA LYS A 51 8.23 -4.74 11.27
C LYS A 51 8.81 -5.11 9.90
N HIS A 52 7.99 -4.96 8.87
CA HIS A 52 8.26 -5.32 7.49
C HIS A 52 8.00 -4.11 6.59
N VAL A 53 8.59 -4.16 5.40
CA VAL A 53 8.33 -3.22 4.31
C VAL A 53 7.74 -4.01 3.15
N TYR A 54 6.55 -3.60 2.73
CA TYR A 54 5.82 -4.16 1.60
C TYR A 54 5.97 -3.22 0.42
N ILE A 55 6.52 -3.73 -0.68
CA ILE A 55 6.64 -2.99 -1.94
C ILE A 55 5.43 -3.36 -2.80
N ILE A 56 4.64 -2.37 -3.18
CA ILE A 56 3.38 -2.56 -3.87
C ILE A 56 3.52 -2.13 -5.34
N ASP A 57 3.21 -3.05 -6.24
CA ASP A 57 3.09 -2.76 -7.67
C ASP A 57 1.71 -2.16 -7.96
N ALA A 58 1.67 -0.82 -8.10
CA ALA A 58 0.43 -0.07 -8.28
C ALA A 58 -0.33 -0.44 -9.57
N GLU A 59 0.38 -0.86 -10.62
CA GLU A 59 -0.25 -1.22 -11.89
C GLU A 59 -1.08 -2.49 -11.76
N ARG A 60 -0.70 -3.39 -10.84
CA ARG A 60 -1.36 -4.69 -10.63
C ARG A 60 -2.38 -4.70 -9.50
N VAL A 61 -2.51 -3.62 -8.73
CA VAL A 61 -3.57 -3.48 -7.74
C VAL A 61 -4.90 -3.27 -8.45
N ALA A 62 -5.85 -4.16 -8.20
CA ALA A 62 -7.23 -4.06 -8.69
C ALA A 62 -8.05 -3.11 -7.81
N TRP A 63 -7.99 -3.27 -6.49
CA TRP A 63 -8.61 -2.40 -5.50
C TRP A 63 -7.96 -2.56 -4.13
N ILE A 64 -8.26 -1.62 -3.22
CA ILE A 64 -7.73 -1.59 -1.86
C ILE A 64 -8.87 -1.32 -0.88
N ARG A 65 -8.86 -2.03 0.24
CA ARG A 65 -9.67 -1.70 1.41
C ARG A 65 -8.77 -1.14 2.51
N ILE A 66 -9.11 0.05 2.99
CA ILE A 66 -8.51 0.70 4.16
C ILE A 66 -9.54 0.57 5.29
N GLY A 67 -9.14 -0.05 6.40
CA GLY A 67 -9.98 -0.30 7.59
C GLY A 67 -10.01 0.85 8.57
#